data_AF-A0A0A1DG55-F1
#
_entry.id   AF-A0A0A1DG55-F1
#
_cell.length_a   1.000
_cell.length_b   1.000
_cell.length_c   1.000
_cell.angle_alpha   90.00
_cell.angle_beta   90.00
_cell.angle_gamma   90.00
#
_symmetry.space_group_name_H-M   'P 1'
#
loop_
_entity.id
_entity.type
_entity.pdbx_description
1 polymer ?
#
loop_
_entity_poly.entity_id
_entity_poly.type
_entity_poly.pdbx_seq_one_letter_code
_entity_poly.pdbx_strand_id
1 'polypeptide(L)'
;MISLTRLSGTTFLLNADLIERVDCTPDTVVTLVDGTKYLVSEPLDDVLAAVVDYRAAIVARAGLPDAGTLPPVSPRPTARLAAVPPRGVTP
;
A
#
# COMPACT_ATOMS: atom_id res chain seq x y z
N MET A 1 -1.76 -7.03 1.92
CA MET A 1 -1.61 -8.12 0.96
C MET A 1 -2.96 -8.78 0.81
N ILE A 2 -3.42 -8.95 -0.43
CA ILE A 2 -4.61 -9.71 -0.79
C ILE A 2 -4.18 -11.06 -1.36
N SER A 3 -4.99 -12.10 -1.16
CA SER A 3 -4.74 -13.44 -1.72
C SER A 3 -5.47 -13.57 -3.05
N LEU A 4 -4.76 -13.98 -4.09
CA LEU A 4 -5.31 -14.22 -5.42
C LEU A 4 -4.82 -15.56 -5.95
N THR A 5 -5.52 -16.10 -6.93
CA THR A 5 -5.22 -17.41 -7.50
C THR A 5 -4.96 -17.25 -8.98
N ARG A 6 -3.80 -17.71 -9.43
CA ARG A 6 -3.50 -17.74 -10.86
C ARG A 6 -4.44 -18.74 -11.53
N LEU A 7 -4.67 -18.59 -12.83
CA LEU A 7 -5.41 -19.58 -13.63
C LEU A 7 -4.77 -20.99 -13.58
N SER A 8 -3.48 -21.09 -13.23
CA SER A 8 -2.78 -22.37 -12.98
C SER A 8 -3.19 -23.06 -11.66
N GLY A 9 -4.04 -22.44 -10.83
CA GLY A 9 -4.45 -22.93 -9.51
C GLY A 9 -3.49 -22.61 -8.37
N THR A 10 -2.36 -21.95 -8.64
CA THR A 10 -1.41 -21.52 -7.60
C THR A 10 -1.86 -20.22 -6.96
N THR A 11 -2.05 -20.25 -5.64
CA THR A 11 -2.37 -19.05 -4.84
C THR A 11 -1.11 -18.24 -4.54
N PHE A 12 -1.24 -16.92 -4.56
CA PHE A 12 -0.17 -15.99 -4.21
C PHE A 12 -0.72 -14.76 -3.48
N LEU A 13 0.16 -14.10 -2.73
CA LEU A 13 -0.16 -12.84 -2.07
C LEU A 13 0.31 -11.68 -2.93
N LEU A 14 -0.57 -10.70 -3.13
CA LEU A 14 -0.29 -9.50 -3.91
C LEU A 14 -0.44 -8.25 -3.04
N ASN A 15 0.45 -7.27 -3.26
CA ASN A 15 0.29 -5.96 -2.64
C ASN A 15 -0.82 -5.17 -3.34
N ALA A 16 -1.91 -4.92 -2.62
CA ALA A 16 -3.07 -4.19 -3.14
C ALA A 16 -2.72 -2.75 -3.55
N ASP A 17 -1.75 -2.12 -2.89
CA ASP A 17 -1.38 -0.73 -3.16
C ASP A 17 -0.52 -0.56 -4.43
N LEU A 18 -0.01 -1.67 -4.98
CA LEU A 18 0.73 -1.67 -6.25
C LEU A 18 -0.15 -2.03 -7.44
N ILE A 19 -1.43 -2.31 -7.23
CA ILE A 19 -2.38 -2.54 -8.30
C ILE A 19 -2.67 -1.19 -8.95
N GLU A 20 -2.33 -1.09 -10.24
CA GLU A 20 -2.65 0.09 -11.05
C GLU A 20 -4.09 0.02 -11.54
N ARG A 21 -4.49 -1.16 -12.07
CA ARG A 21 -5.83 -1.38 -12.62
C ARG A 21 -6.18 -2.87 -12.66
N VAL A 22 -7.48 -3.15 -12.71
CA VAL A 22 -8.05 -4.49 -12.90
C VAL A 22 -9.02 -4.43 -14.06
N ASP A 23 -8.79 -5.27 -15.08
CA ASP A 23 -9.62 -5.38 -16.27
C ASP A 23 -10.30 -6.77 -16.31
N CYS A 24 -11.51 -6.88 -16.87
CA CYS A 24 -12.19 -8.15 -17.09
C CYS A 24 -12.27 -8.46 -18.60
N THR A 25 -11.45 -9.39 -19.08
CA THR A 25 -11.36 -9.77 -20.49
C THR A 25 -10.90 -11.22 -20.68
N PRO A 26 -11.76 -12.12 -21.19
CA PRO A 26 -12.87 -12.73 -20.44
C PRO A 26 -12.50 -13.18 -19.01
N ASP A 27 -11.20 -13.34 -18.72
CA ASP A 27 -10.62 -13.57 -17.41
C ASP A 27 -10.18 -12.23 -16.77
N THR A 28 -9.98 -12.22 -15.45
CA THR A 28 -9.56 -11.00 -14.74
C THR A 28 -8.06 -10.80 -14.86
N VAL A 29 -7.64 -9.60 -15.30
CA VAL A 29 -6.25 -9.19 -15.44
C VAL A 29 -5.94 -8.09 -14.44
N VAL A 30 -5.02 -8.36 -13.52
CA VAL A 30 -4.48 -7.37 -12.58
C VAL A 30 -3.18 -6.81 -13.14
N THR A 31 -3.15 -5.51 -13.42
CA THR A 31 -1.94 -4.80 -13.88
C THR A 31 -1.35 -4.01 -12.72
N LEU A 32 -0.06 -4.20 -12.48
CA LEU A 32 0.69 -3.47 -11.46
C LEU A 32 1.30 -2.19 -12.03
N VAL A 33 1.68 -1.28 -11.13
CA VAL A 33 2.32 0.02 -11.47
C VAL A 33 3.64 -0.10 -12.22
N ASP A 34 4.29 -1.26 -12.20
CA ASP A 34 5.51 -1.55 -12.95
C ASP A 34 5.23 -2.15 -14.34
N GLY A 35 3.96 -2.29 -14.72
CA GLY A 35 3.50 -2.91 -15.96
C GLY A 35 3.37 -4.43 -15.90
N THR A 36 3.73 -5.09 -14.79
CA THR A 36 3.55 -6.54 -14.61
C THR A 36 2.06 -6.90 -14.61
N LYS A 37 1.69 -8.01 -15.26
CA LYS A 37 0.31 -8.47 -15.38
C LYS A 37 0.12 -9.85 -14.80
N TYR A 38 -0.95 -10.03 -14.03
CA TYR A 38 -1.39 -11.32 -13.52
C TYR A 38 -2.79 -11.64 -14.03
N LEU A 39 -2.94 -12.83 -14.62
CA LEU A 39 -4.25 -13.41 -14.89
C LEU A 39 -4.69 -14.20 -13.65
N VAL A 40 -5.85 -13.86 -13.12
CA VAL A 40 -6.38 -14.44 -11.89
C VAL A 40 -7.76 -15.03 -12.13
N SER A 41 -8.11 -16.04 -11.33
CA SER A 41 -9.41 -16.73 -11.44
C SER A 41 -10.54 -15.98 -10.74
N GLU A 42 -10.20 -15.07 -9.83
CA GLU A 42 -11.17 -14.25 -9.11
C GLU A 42 -11.86 -13.26 -10.07
N PRO A 43 -13.19 -13.09 -9.98
CA PRO A 43 -13.89 -12.05 -10.73
C PRO A 43 -13.49 -10.66 -10.22
N LEU A 44 -13.76 -9.65 -11.05
CA LEU A 44 -13.41 -8.26 -10.75
C LEU A 44 -13.97 -7.78 -9.40
N ASP A 45 -15.22 -8.12 -9.08
CA ASP A 45 -15.87 -7.75 -7.82
C ASP A 45 -15.19 -8.36 -6.58
N ASP A 46 -14.69 -9.59 -6.68
CA ASP A 46 -13.99 -10.26 -5.57
C ASP A 46 -12.62 -9.62 -5.34
N VAL A 47 -11.91 -9.25 -6.41
CA VAL A 47 -10.65 -8.50 -6.30
C VAL A 47 -10.90 -7.13 -5.65
N LEU A 48 -11.96 -6.43 -6.04
CA LEU A 48 -12.37 -5.17 -5.43
C LEU A 48 -12.66 -5.33 -3.93
N ALA A 49 -13.49 -6.30 -3.57
CA ALA A 49 -13.83 -6.58 -2.18
C ALA A 49 -12.58 -6.89 -1.35
N ALA A 50 -11.69 -7.75 -1.86
CA ALA A 50 -10.44 -8.08 -1.18
C ALA A 50 -9.55 -6.85 -0.92
N VAL A 51 -9.48 -5.92 -1.88
CA VAL A 51 -8.72 -4.66 -1.72
C VAL A 51 -9.36 -3.76 -0.66
N VAL A 52 -10.69 -3.59 -0.69
CA VAL A 52 -11.42 -2.77 0.29
C VAL A 52 -11.25 -3.35 1.69
N ASP A 53 -11.47 -4.66 1.85
CA ASP A 53 -11.36 -5.35 3.12
C ASP A 53 -9.95 -5.26 3.69
N TYR A 54 -8.93 -5.43 2.85
CA TYR A 54 -7.54 -5.26 3.28
C TYR A 54 -7.27 -3.85 3.82
N ARG A 55 -7.71 -2.81 3.12
CA ARG A 55 -7.52 -1.42 3.54
C ARG A 55 -8.32 -1.09 4.80
N ALA A 56 -9.57 -1.54 4.87
CA ALA A 56 -10.42 -1.37 6.05
C ALA A 56 -9.81 -2.05 7.28
N ALA A 57 -9.29 -3.28 7.11
CA ALA A 57 -8.62 -4.01 8.17
C ALA A 57 -7.36 -3.30 8.68
N ILE A 58 -6.56 -2.67 7.80
CA ILE A 58 -5.41 -1.86 8.21
C ILE A 58 -5.89 -0.70 9.10
N VAL A 59 -6.89 0.06 8.66
CA VAL A 59 -7.40 1.23 9.42
C VAL A 59 -7.98 0.80 10.77
N ALA A 60 -8.80 -0.25 10.79
CA ALA A 60 -9.42 -0.77 12.01
C ALA A 60 -8.36 -1.24 13.02
N ARG A 61 -7.29 -1.90 12.55
CA ARG A 61 -6.22 -2.42 13.42
C ARG A 61 -5.20 -1.36 13.82
N ALA A 62 -4.99 -0.35 13.00
CA ALA A 62 -4.12 0.77 13.34
C ALA A 62 -4.62 1.53 14.56
N GLY A 63 -5.91 1.39 14.89
CA GLY A 63 -6.56 2.13 15.96
C GLY A 63 -6.56 3.60 15.59
N LEU A 64 -7.71 4.14 15.19
CA LEU A 64 -7.89 5.56 15.46
C LEU A 64 -7.81 5.68 16.99
N PRO A 65 -6.79 6.33 17.58
CA PRO A 65 -6.96 6.76 18.95
C PRO A 65 -8.27 7.56 18.96
N ASP A 66 -9.12 7.35 19.98
CA ASP A 66 -10.17 8.32 20.27
C ASP A 66 -9.54 9.70 20.10
N ALA A 67 -10.19 10.60 19.36
CA ALA A 67 -9.61 11.92 19.09
C ALA A 67 -9.21 12.69 20.39
N GLY A 68 -9.64 12.21 21.57
CA GLY A 68 -9.23 12.67 22.90
C GLY A 68 -7.99 12.01 23.53
N THR A 69 -7.36 10.99 22.94
CA THR A 69 -6.22 10.25 23.54
C THR A 69 -4.86 10.60 22.91
N LEU A 70 -4.83 11.45 21.88
CA LEU A 70 -3.55 11.97 21.41
C LEU A 70 -2.89 12.76 22.56
N PRO A 71 -1.69 12.36 23.04
CA PRO A 71 -0.98 13.18 24.01
C PRO A 71 -0.77 14.56 23.38
N PRO A 72 -0.92 15.66 24.14
CA PRO A 72 -0.71 17.00 23.60
C PRO A 72 0.68 17.03 22.98
N VAL A 73 0.74 17.25 21.67
CA VAL A 73 2.01 17.44 20.97
C VAL A 73 2.63 18.70 21.56
N SER A 74 3.56 18.53 22.50
CA SER A 74 4.31 19.65 23.03
C SER A 74 5.11 20.21 21.86
N PRO A 75 5.00 21.52 21.55
CA PRO A 75 5.79 22.09 20.48
C PRO A 75 7.27 21.86 20.82
N ARG A 76 7.93 20.97 20.07
CA ARG A 76 9.39 20.82 20.17
C ARG A 76 9.96 22.19 19.85
N PRO A 77 10.83 22.77 20.71
CA PRO A 77 11.56 23.97 20.34
C PRO A 77 12.25 23.66 19.00
N THR A 78 11.96 24.49 17.99
CA THR A 78 12.58 24.40 16.68
C THR A 78 14.08 24.51 16.86
N ALA A 79 14.77 23.36 16.96
CA ALA A 79 16.21 23.32 16.80
C ALA A 79 16.45 23.85 15.39
N ARG A 80 16.94 25.10 15.30
CA ARG A 80 17.40 25.66 14.03
C ARG A 80 18.41 24.67 13.49
N LEU A 81 18.08 24.02 12.37
CA LEU A 81 19.00 23.17 11.65
C LEU A 81 20.20 24.06 11.30
N ALA A 82 21.33 23.85 11.97
CA ALA A 82 22.57 24.51 11.61
C ALA A 82 23.03 23.95 10.26
N ALA A 83 23.45 24.83 9.36
CA ALA A 83 24.01 24.41 8.08
C ALA A 83 25.23 23.52 8.33
N VAL A 84 25.25 22.35 7.67
CA VAL A 84 26.42 21.48 7.63
C VAL A 84 27.50 22.21 6.84
N PRO A 85 28.70 22.47 7.40
CA PRO A 85 29.77 23.13 6.65
C PRO A 85 30.17 22.23 5.47
N PRO A 86 30.46 22.80 4.30
CA PRO A 86 30.88 22.02 3.14
C PRO A 86 32.18 21.27 3.50
N ARG A 87 32.22 19.97 3.22
CA ARG A 87 33.47 19.20 3.31
C ARG A 87 34.46 19.83 2.34
N GLY A 88 35.56 20.34 2.88
CA GLY A 88 36.66 20.87 2.09
C GLY A 88 37.09 19.83 1.07
N VAL A 89 36.99 20.18 -0.21
CA VAL A 89 37.69 19.48 -1.27
C VAL A 89 39.14 19.98 -1.17
N THR A 90 40.02 19.12 -0.66
CA THR A 90 41.46 19.37 -0.68
C THR A 90 41.94 19.28 -2.14
N PRO A 91 42.76 20.24 -2.64
CA PRO A 91 43.38 20.14 -3.96
C PRO A 91 44.45 19.05 -4.03
#